data_AF-A0AAU6D1G4-F1
#
_entry.id   AF-A0AAU6D1G4-F1
#
_cell.length_a   1.000
_cell.length_b   1.000
_cell.length_c   1.000
_cell.angle_alpha   90.00
_cell.angle_beta   90.00
_cell.angle_gamma   90.00
#
_symmetry.space_group_name_H-M   'P 1'
#
loop_
_entity.id
_entity.type
_entity.pdbx_description
1 polymer ?
#
loop_
_entity_poly.entity_id
_entity_poly.type
_entity_poly.pdbx_seq_one_letter_code
_entity_poly.pdbx_strand_id
1 'polypeptide(L)'
;MARTAFAASRGLFEQVATDLTSPDAAALTHSVEDLLAARMREVTRQLFQDHLDLRAVRERRAGQVADAAGVERTRIERGRTRILATVFGKVTATRIAYRAACSGDLHIARTLIGSAPVAFP
;
A
#
# COMPACT_ATOMS: atom_id res chain seq x y z
N MET A 1 15.70 7.26 4.67
CA MET A 1 14.84 6.14 4.19
C MET A 1 13.36 6.37 4.51
N ALA A 2 12.93 6.38 5.79
CA ALA A 2 11.51 6.63 6.11
C ALA A 2 11.05 8.04 5.68
N ARG A 3 11.90 9.07 5.87
CA ARG A 3 11.55 10.44 5.51
C ARG A 3 11.16 10.62 4.04
N THR A 4 11.88 9.95 3.14
CA THR A 4 11.64 9.98 1.68
C THR A 4 10.52 9.03 1.26
N ALA A 5 10.42 7.85 1.87
CA ALA A 5 9.35 6.89 1.58
C ALA A 5 7.95 7.43 1.88
N PHE A 6 7.84 8.32 2.88
CA PHE A 6 6.58 8.95 3.31
C PHE A 6 6.52 10.44 2.96
N ALA A 7 7.15 10.86 1.86
CA ALA A 7 7.17 12.26 1.47
C ALA A 7 5.78 12.76 1.03
N ALA A 8 5.02 11.93 0.30
CA ALA A 8 3.70 12.29 -0.19
C ALA A 8 2.68 12.44 0.95
N SER A 9 2.60 11.46 1.85
CA SER A 9 1.70 11.56 3.01
C SER A 9 2.05 12.75 3.92
N ARG A 10 3.34 13.07 4.06
CA ARG A 10 3.79 14.23 4.84
C ARG A 10 3.37 15.54 4.19
N GLY A 11 3.56 15.69 2.88
CA GLY A 11 3.12 16.89 2.16
C GLY A 11 1.62 17.13 2.30
N LEU A 12 0.81 16.08 2.24
CA LEU A 12 -0.64 16.19 2.49
C LEU A 12 -0.95 16.63 3.93
N PHE A 13 -0.26 16.07 4.92
CA PHE A 13 -0.44 16.48 6.32
C PHE A 13 -0.02 17.94 6.55
N GLU A 14 1.12 18.37 5.99
CA GLU A 14 1.60 19.74 6.05
C GLU A 14 0.60 20.71 5.38
N GLN A 15 -0.04 20.30 4.28
CA GLN A 15 -1.13 21.06 3.66
C GLN A 15 -2.33 21.21 4.61
N VAL A 16 -2.75 20.14 5.29
CA VAL A 16 -3.84 20.22 6.28
C VAL A 16 -3.50 21.18 7.41
N ALA A 17 -2.28 21.10 7.96
CA ALA A 17 -1.84 22.02 8.99
C ALA A 17 -1.84 23.48 8.51
N THR A 18 -1.45 23.71 7.26
CA THR A 18 -1.50 25.04 6.63
C THR A 18 -2.94 25.53 6.48
N ASP A 19 -3.85 24.69 5.99
CA ASP A 19 -5.27 25.04 5.83
C ASP A 19 -5.89 25.49 7.18
N LEU A 20 -5.53 24.83 8.29
CA LEU A 20 -6.00 25.16 9.64
C LEU A 20 -5.46 26.49 10.19
N THR A 21 -4.40 27.04 9.61
CA THR A 21 -3.88 28.37 9.99
C THR A 21 -4.64 29.51 9.30
N SER A 22 -5.52 29.19 8.34
CA SER A 22 -6.30 30.19 7.62
C SER A 22 -7.30 30.91 8.54
N PRO A 23 -7.47 32.23 8.43
CA PRO A 23 -8.51 32.98 9.13
C PRO A 23 -9.93 32.43 8.91
N ASP A 24 -10.19 31.83 7.74
CA ASP A 24 -11.48 31.23 7.40
C ASP A 24 -11.78 29.96 8.22
N ALA A 25 -10.75 29.23 8.65
CA ALA A 25 -10.91 28.08 9.55
C ALA A 25 -11.30 28.55 10.98
N ALA A 26 -10.83 29.72 11.41
CA ALA A 26 -11.16 30.26 12.72
C ALA A 26 -12.62 30.75 12.84
N ALA A 27 -13.29 31.02 11.71
CA ALA A 27 -14.63 31.60 11.69
C ALA A 27 -15.78 30.59 11.90
N LEU A 28 -15.53 29.27 11.78
CA LEU A 28 -16.57 28.23 11.83
C LEU A 28 -16.04 26.91 12.41
N THR A 29 -16.10 26.73 13.73
CA THR A 29 -15.62 25.50 14.41
C THR A 29 -16.22 24.21 13.84
N HIS A 30 -17.52 24.21 13.47
CA HIS A 30 -18.18 23.03 12.92
C HIS A 30 -17.71 22.68 11.49
N SER A 31 -17.32 23.68 10.69
CA SER A 31 -16.78 23.40 9.34
C SER A 31 -15.34 22.89 9.38
N VAL A 32 -14.60 23.19 10.45
CA VAL A 32 -13.22 22.70 10.63
C VAL A 32 -13.20 21.19 10.90
N GLU A 33 -14.11 20.66 11.72
CA GLU A 33 -14.15 19.22 12.01
C GLU A 33 -14.45 18.39 10.76
N ASP A 34 -15.42 18.84 9.93
CA ASP A 34 -15.75 18.18 8.66
C ASP A 34 -14.63 18.27 7.64
N LEU A 35 -13.99 19.45 7.54
CA LEU A 35 -12.81 19.65 6.70
C LEU A 35 -11.67 18.73 7.13
N LEU A 36 -11.38 18.68 8.44
CA LEU A 36 -10.34 17.84 9.00
C LEU A 36 -10.63 16.36 8.75
N ALA A 37 -11.88 15.91 8.99
CA ALA A 37 -12.29 14.55 8.71
C ALA A 37 -12.14 14.19 7.22
N ALA A 38 -12.53 15.09 6.32
CA ALA A 38 -12.38 14.89 4.87
C ALA A 38 -10.92 14.82 4.44
N ARG A 39 -10.07 15.74 4.91
CA ARG A 39 -8.66 15.81 4.52
C ARG A 39 -7.84 14.69 5.14
N MET A 40 -8.09 14.34 6.41
CA MET A 40 -7.35 13.27 7.10
C MET A 40 -7.65 11.88 6.55
N ARG A 41 -8.83 11.66 5.94
CA ARG A 41 -9.11 10.43 5.18
C ARG A 41 -8.10 10.24 4.05
N GLU A 42 -7.79 11.31 3.32
CA GLU A 42 -6.83 11.27 2.21
C GLU A 42 -5.39 11.11 2.70
N VAL A 43 -5.00 11.81 3.78
CA VAL A 43 -3.69 11.62 4.43
C VAL A 43 -3.50 10.16 4.83
N THR A 44 -4.52 9.54 5.44
CA THR A 44 -4.46 8.15 5.89
C THR A 44 -4.39 7.17 4.73
N ARG A 45 -5.16 7.42 3.66
CA ARG A 45 -5.09 6.65 2.41
C ARG A 45 -3.69 6.70 1.80
N GLN A 46 -3.09 7.88 1.71
CA GLN A 46 -1.75 8.06 1.15
C GLN A 46 -0.67 7.47 2.04
N LEU A 47 -0.80 7.54 3.37
CA LEU A 47 0.11 6.86 4.30
C LEU A 47 0.15 5.34 4.06
N PHE A 48 -1.02 4.74 3.78
CA PHE A 48 -1.09 3.32 3.44
C PHE A 48 -0.48 3.03 2.06
N GLN A 49 -0.66 3.93 1.08
CA GLN A 49 0.01 3.84 -0.23
C GLN A 49 1.54 3.88 -0.09
N ASP A 50 2.08 4.87 0.61
CA ASP A 50 3.52 5.04 0.84
C ASP A 50 4.13 3.80 1.54
N HIS A 51 3.36 3.17 2.45
CA HIS A 51 3.75 1.91 3.06
C HIS A 51 3.82 0.75 2.05
N LEU A 52 2.85 0.63 1.13
CA LEU A 52 2.85 -0.39 0.08
C LEU A 52 4.00 -0.17 -0.91
N ASP A 53 4.33 1.07 -1.24
CA ASP A 53 5.44 1.41 -2.13
C ASP A 53 6.79 1.08 -1.48
N LEU A 54 6.97 1.42 -0.20
CA LEU A 54 8.14 1.00 0.57
C LEU A 54 8.25 -0.52 0.66
N ARG A 55 7.12 -1.21 0.78
CA ARG A 55 7.09 -2.68 0.79
C ARG A 55 7.51 -3.25 -0.56
N ALA A 56 7.06 -2.67 -1.67
CA ALA A 56 7.45 -3.09 -3.02
C ALA A 56 8.97 -2.97 -3.23
N VAL A 57 9.57 -1.85 -2.81
CA VAL A 57 11.03 -1.64 -2.88
C VAL A 57 11.80 -2.69 -2.05
N ARG A 58 11.22 -3.12 -0.92
CA ARG A 58 11.84 -4.12 -0.02
C ARG A 58 11.51 -5.57 -0.38
N GLU A 59 10.63 -5.82 -1.34
CA GLU A 59 10.20 -7.17 -1.67
C GLU A 59 11.37 -7.95 -2.29
N ARG A 60 11.80 -9.00 -1.57
CA ARG A 60 12.82 -9.92 -2.08
C ARG A 60 12.15 -11.07 -2.80
N ARG A 61 12.78 -11.50 -3.91
CA ARG A 61 12.40 -12.71 -4.63
C ARG A 61 12.50 -13.93 -3.69
N ALA A 62 11.48 -14.78 -3.71
CA ALA A 62 11.50 -16.09 -3.10
C ALA A 62 12.30 -17.07 -3.99
N GLY A 63 13.05 -17.98 -3.36
CA GLY A 63 13.90 -18.94 -4.07
C GLY A 63 13.09 -19.89 -4.96
N GLN A 64 12.11 -20.58 -4.36
CA GLN A 64 11.21 -21.52 -5.03
C GLN A 64 9.79 -21.25 -4.55
N VAL A 65 8.85 -21.22 -5.48
CA VAL A 65 7.42 -20.99 -5.21
C VAL A 65 6.65 -22.08 -5.91
N ALA A 66 5.87 -22.84 -5.16
CA ALA A 66 4.93 -23.82 -5.67
C ALA A 66 3.52 -23.50 -5.17
N ASP A 67 2.51 -23.93 -5.91
CA ASP A 67 1.13 -23.86 -5.43
C ASP A 67 0.79 -25.02 -4.48
N ALA A 68 -0.44 -25.04 -3.95
CA ALA A 68 -0.90 -26.08 -3.03
C ALA A 68 -0.93 -27.50 -3.68
N ALA A 69 -0.90 -27.59 -5.00
CA ALA A 69 -0.79 -28.85 -5.75
C ALA A 69 0.68 -29.23 -6.07
N GLY A 70 1.66 -28.44 -5.60
CA GLY A 70 3.08 -28.68 -5.82
C GLY A 70 3.59 -28.21 -7.18
N VAL A 71 2.79 -27.47 -7.97
CA VAL A 71 3.22 -26.98 -9.28
C VAL A 71 4.15 -25.78 -9.10
N GLU A 72 5.40 -25.93 -9.54
CA GLU A 72 6.39 -24.85 -9.48
C GLU A 72 6.05 -23.66 -10.38
N ARG A 73 6.27 -22.47 -9.84
CA ARG A 73 6.11 -21.19 -10.51
C ARG A 73 7.47 -20.70 -11.00
N THR A 74 7.83 -21.12 -12.20
CA THR A 74 9.14 -20.84 -12.81
C THR A 74 9.23 -19.45 -13.43
N ARG A 75 8.10 -18.84 -13.85
CA ARG A 75 8.08 -17.51 -14.45
C ARG A 75 7.86 -16.43 -13.39
N ILE A 76 8.71 -15.42 -13.39
CA ILE A 76 8.71 -14.33 -12.41
C ILE A 76 8.51 -13.01 -13.13
N GLU A 77 7.52 -12.25 -12.67
CA GLU A 77 7.21 -10.92 -13.18
C GLU A 77 7.32 -9.91 -12.03
N ARG A 78 8.23 -8.94 -12.15
CA ARG A 78 8.41 -7.87 -11.16
C ARG A 78 7.52 -6.69 -11.52
N GLY A 79 7.11 -5.92 -10.52
CA GLY A 79 6.37 -4.67 -10.74
C GLY A 79 4.91 -4.87 -11.11
N ARG A 80 4.31 -6.03 -10.81
CA ARG A 80 2.90 -6.28 -11.09
C ARG A 80 2.04 -5.44 -10.16
N THR A 81 1.19 -4.60 -10.74
CA THR A 81 0.31 -3.71 -9.99
C THR A 81 -1.10 -4.27 -9.90
N ARG A 82 -1.77 -4.01 -8.76
CA ARG A 82 -3.20 -4.24 -8.58
C ARG A 82 -3.81 -3.18 -7.69
N ILE A 83 -5.06 -2.85 -7.94
CA ILE A 83 -5.83 -1.94 -7.09
C ILE A 83 -6.46 -2.76 -5.94
N LEU A 84 -6.32 -2.25 -4.72
CA LEU A 84 -6.97 -2.78 -3.53
C LEU A 84 -8.04 -1.79 -3.07
N ALA A 85 -9.27 -2.29 -2.89
CA ALA A 85 -10.29 -1.56 -2.14
C ALA A 85 -10.02 -1.77 -0.64
N THR A 86 -9.85 -0.67 0.10
CA THR A 86 -9.59 -0.68 1.54
C THR A 86 -10.56 0.22 2.27
N VAL A 87 -10.60 0.13 3.60
CA VAL A 87 -11.36 1.07 4.45
C VAL A 87 -10.91 2.52 4.28
N PHE A 88 -9.66 2.74 3.83
CA PHE A 88 -9.12 4.08 3.57
C PHE A 88 -9.39 4.56 2.13
N GLY A 89 -10.02 3.74 1.29
CA GLY A 89 -10.20 3.98 -0.13
C GLY A 89 -9.32 3.10 -1.01
N LYS A 90 -9.27 3.43 -2.30
CA LYS A 90 -8.49 2.67 -3.29
C LYS A 90 -7.00 2.99 -3.18
N VAL A 91 -6.18 1.96 -3.17
CA VAL A 91 -4.71 2.04 -3.20
C VAL A 91 -4.15 1.06 -4.22
N THR A 92 -2.92 1.27 -4.66
CA THR A 92 -2.23 0.40 -5.62
C THR A 92 -1.14 -0.37 -4.88
N ALA A 93 -1.16 -1.70 -4.99
CA ALA A 93 -0.10 -2.56 -4.52
C ALA A 93 0.75 -3.04 -5.69
N THR A 94 2.07 -2.91 -5.57
CA THR A 94 3.04 -3.39 -6.54
C THR A 94 3.80 -4.57 -5.96
N ARG A 95 3.80 -5.72 -6.65
CA ARG A 95 4.41 -6.96 -6.15
C ARG A 95 5.11 -7.78 -7.22
N ILE A 96 5.93 -8.73 -6.79
CA ILE A 96 6.41 -9.84 -7.61
C ILE A 96 5.27 -10.85 -7.78
N ALA A 97 5.00 -11.24 -9.03
CA ALA A 97 4.08 -12.31 -9.39
C ALA A 97 4.86 -13.55 -9.83
N TYR A 98 4.41 -14.72 -9.38
CA TYR A 98 4.96 -16.02 -9.72
C TYR A 98 3.94 -16.79 -10.56
N ARG A 99 4.31 -17.21 -11.77
CA ARG A 99 3.40 -17.83 -12.76
C ARG A 99 3.93 -19.19 -13.22
N ALA A 100 3.01 -20.04 -13.67
CA ALA A 100 3.30 -21.26 -14.45
C ALA A 100 2.43 -21.25 -15.71
N ALA A 101 2.74 -22.09 -16.69
CA ALA A 101 1.89 -22.23 -17.87
C ALA A 101 0.46 -22.64 -17.44
N CYS A 102 -0.54 -21.96 -17.98
CA CYS A 102 -1.97 -22.25 -17.80
C CYS A 102 -2.53 -22.15 -16.36
N SER A 103 -1.91 -21.41 -15.45
CA SER A 103 -2.54 -21.10 -14.15
C SER A 103 -2.42 -19.63 -13.73
N GLY A 104 -3.35 -19.22 -12.86
CA GLY A 104 -3.46 -17.85 -12.35
C GLY A 104 -2.22 -17.37 -11.61
N ASP A 105 -2.18 -16.06 -11.36
CA ASP A 105 -1.05 -15.42 -10.68
C ASP A 105 -1.01 -15.88 -9.23
N LEU A 106 0.19 -16.15 -8.72
CA LEU A 106 0.40 -16.33 -7.30
C LEU A 106 1.25 -15.21 -6.72
N HIS A 107 0.80 -14.73 -5.57
CA HIS A 107 1.51 -13.77 -4.76
C HIS A 107 1.82 -14.39 -3.40
N ILE A 108 3.06 -14.25 -2.95
CA ILE A 108 3.44 -14.72 -1.60
C ILE A 108 2.63 -13.94 -0.57
N ALA A 109 1.85 -14.60 0.28
CA ALA A 109 1.14 -13.92 1.35
C ALA A 109 2.12 -13.37 2.38
N ARG A 110 1.61 -12.47 3.22
CA ARG A 110 2.33 -12.04 4.41
C ARG A 110 2.45 -13.23 5.35
N THR A 111 3.66 -13.74 5.51
CA THR A 111 3.96 -14.66 6.60
C THR A 111 4.26 -13.85 7.86
N LEU A 112 3.73 -14.26 9.01
CA LEU A 112 4.23 -13.77 10.30
C LEU A 112 5.71 -14.19 10.41
N ILE A 113 6.54 -13.38 11.05
CA ILE A 113 7.96 -13.68 11.21
C ILE A 113 8.08 -15.08 11.83
N GLY A 114 8.69 -16.03 11.09
CA GLY A 114 8.95 -17.40 11.56
C GLY A 114 8.23 -18.54 10.83
N SER A 115 7.34 -18.29 9.86
CA SER A 115 6.73 -19.36 9.05
C SER A 115 7.18 -19.35 7.58
N ALA A 116 7.02 -20.51 6.91
CA ALA A 116 7.34 -20.66 5.49
C ALA A 116 6.40 -19.82 4.61
N PRO A 117 6.87 -19.26 3.48
CA PRO A 117 6.05 -18.44 2.60
C PRO A 117 4.93 -19.27 1.97
N VAL A 118 3.68 -18.90 2.23
CA VAL A 118 2.48 -19.49 1.60
C VAL A 118 2.06 -18.59 0.45
N ALA A 119 1.85 -19.16 -0.74
CA ALA A 119 1.40 -18.43 -1.92
C ALA A 119 -0.14 -18.46 -2.02
N PHE A 120 -0.75 -17.33 -2.37
CA PHE A 120 -2.19 -17.20 -2.59
C PHE A 120 -2.45 -16.58 -3.98
N PRO A 121 -3.62 -16.85 -4.59
CA PRO A 121 -4.02 -16.21 -5.85
C PRO A 121 -4.07 -14.67 -5.76
#